data_AF-A0A087U9T2-F1
#
_entry.id   AF-A0A087U9T2-F1
#
_cell.length_a   1.000
_cell.length_b   1.000
_cell.length_c   1.000
_cell.angle_alpha   90.00
_cell.angle_beta   90.00
_cell.angle_gamma   90.00
#
_symmetry.space_group_name_H-M   'P 1'
#
loop_
_entity.id
_entity.type
_entity.pdbx_description
1 polymer ?
#
loop_
_entity_poly.entity_id
_entity_poly.type
_entity_poly.pdbx_seq_one_letter_code
_entity_poly.pdbx_strand_id
1 'polypeptide(L)'
;MTTCTYNCLMNVINIGNSIIGVSILAMPYCFRKCGILLSMVLIFISGILTRLACYLLLKSAIMARRRNFEFLAFHTFGSTGKLAVEMSVIGFLIGVCIAFFVVIGDLGPPLAAEFLTIENSPNLRANVLMLVGLCVALPLGMLRKIDSLTSLSALSIAFYLCLILKIFAEAVPNLALNEWWHEVNWWQSDGILPCLPIFSMALSCQT
;
A
#
# COMPACT_ATOMS: atom_id res chain seq x y z
N MET A 1 -0.06 -26.40 22.18
CA MET A 1 -0.80 -26.35 20.90
C MET A 1 -1.41 -24.97 20.66
N THR A 2 -2.05 -24.37 21.68
CA THR A 2 -2.63 -23.02 21.69
C THR A 2 -1.66 -21.89 21.33
N THR A 3 -0.38 -21.95 21.73
CA THR A 3 0.64 -20.93 21.41
C THR A 3 1.00 -20.90 19.92
N CYS A 4 0.96 -22.04 19.23
CA CYS A 4 1.26 -22.14 17.81
C CYS A 4 0.13 -21.53 16.96
N THR A 5 -1.13 -21.81 17.33
CA THR A 5 -2.30 -21.23 16.67
C THR A 5 -2.41 -19.72 16.90
N TYR A 6 -2.11 -19.23 18.12
CA TYR A 6 -2.08 -17.80 18.42
C TYR A 6 -1.01 -17.06 17.60
N ASN A 7 0.19 -17.63 17.48
CA ASN A 7 1.27 -17.03 16.68
C ASN A 7 0.93 -17.05 15.18
N CYS A 8 0.24 -18.08 14.70
CA CYS A 8 -0.22 -18.14 13.30
C CYS A 8 -1.27 -17.06 13.01
N LEU A 9 -2.26 -16.90 13.89
CA LEU A 9 -3.29 -15.86 13.76
C LEU A 9 -2.68 -14.46 13.80
N MET A 10 -1.74 -14.20 14.72
CA MET A 10 -1.03 -12.92 14.78
C MET A 10 -0.19 -12.65 13.53
N ASN A 11 0.48 -13.67 12.97
CA ASN A 11 1.19 -13.50 11.71
C ASN A 11 0.25 -13.17 10.56
N VAL A 12 -0.92 -13.81 10.45
CA VAL A 12 -1.91 -13.51 9.40
C VAL A 12 -2.44 -12.09 9.55
N ILE A 13 -2.74 -11.65 10.77
CA ILE A 13 -3.20 -10.29 11.05
C ILE A 13 -2.10 -9.27 10.70
N ASN A 14 -0.85 -9.55 11.06
CA ASN A 14 0.26 -8.64 10.77
C ASN A 14 0.53 -8.53 9.27
N ILE A 15 0.53 -9.66 8.56
CA ILE A 15 0.62 -9.70 7.09
C ILE A 15 -0.57 -8.93 6.47
N GLY A 16 -1.78 -9.15 6.97
CA GLY A 16 -2.98 -8.44 6.52
C GLY A 16 -2.85 -6.92 6.71
N ASN A 17 -2.31 -6.48 7.85
CA ASN A 17 -2.11 -5.06 8.11
C ASN A 17 -1.06 -4.44 7.17
N SER A 18 -0.01 -5.18 6.84
CA SER A 18 0.98 -4.73 5.84
C SER A 18 0.38 -4.58 4.44
N ILE A 19 -0.58 -5.42 4.05
CA ILE A 19 -1.29 -5.36 2.76
C ILE A 19 -2.23 -4.14 2.71
N ILE A 20 -3.08 -4.00 3.74
CA ILE A 20 -4.09 -2.94 3.82
C ILE A 20 -3.40 -1.57 3.81
N GLY A 21 -2.42 -1.40 4.72
CA GLY A 21 -1.44 -0.32 4.79
C GLY A 21 -1.79 1.02 4.12
N VAL A 22 -0.80 1.62 3.46
CA VAL A 22 -0.93 2.89 2.73
C VAL A 22 -1.92 2.79 1.57
N SER A 23 -2.07 1.60 1.02
CA SER A 23 -2.83 1.35 -0.20
C SER A 23 -4.31 1.71 -0.08
N ILE A 24 -4.92 1.54 1.11
CA ILE A 24 -6.33 1.89 1.32
C ILE A 24 -6.59 3.41 1.21
N LEU A 25 -5.58 4.24 1.49
CA LEU A 25 -5.66 5.69 1.31
C LEU A 25 -5.57 6.11 -0.16
N ALA A 26 -4.84 5.32 -0.96
CA ALA A 26 -4.65 5.56 -2.39
C ALA A 26 -5.75 4.92 -3.27
N MET A 27 -6.49 3.94 -2.74
CA MET A 27 -7.63 3.30 -3.42
C MET A 27 -8.65 4.30 -3.99
N PRO A 28 -9.24 5.23 -3.22
CA PRO A 28 -10.22 6.18 -3.75
C PRO A 28 -9.65 7.04 -4.89
N TYR A 29 -8.37 7.42 -4.80
CA TYR A 29 -7.68 8.12 -5.87
C TYR A 29 -7.57 7.26 -7.14
N CYS A 30 -7.22 5.98 -7.00
CA CYS A 30 -7.12 5.05 -8.13
C CYS A 30 -8.47 4.82 -8.81
N PHE A 31 -9.54 4.62 -8.02
CA PHE A 31 -10.91 4.48 -8.53
C PHE A 31 -11.36 5.73 -9.29
N ARG A 32 -11.01 6.93 -8.81
CA ARG A 32 -11.30 8.19 -9.51
C ARG A 32 -10.52 8.35 -10.82
N LYS A 33 -9.27 7.87 -10.89
CA LYS A 33 -8.38 8.03 -12.05
C LYS A 33 -8.53 6.96 -13.13
N CYS A 34 -8.81 5.71 -12.75
CA CYS A 34 -9.00 4.58 -13.67
C CYS A 34 -10.47 4.34 -14.01
N GLY A 35 -11.39 4.81 -13.17
CA GLY A 35 -12.79 4.44 -13.20
C GLY A 35 -13.08 3.12 -12.47
N ILE A 36 -14.35 2.89 -12.14
CA ILE A 36 -14.77 1.78 -11.27
C ILE A 36 -14.50 0.43 -11.93
N LEU A 37 -14.93 0.26 -13.19
CA LEU A 37 -14.89 -1.03 -13.87
C LEU A 37 -13.45 -1.48 -14.13
N LEU A 38 -12.62 -0.55 -14.60
CA LEU A 38 -11.20 -0.80 -14.84
C LEU A 38 -10.44 -1.12 -13.54
N SER A 39 -10.70 -0.38 -12.46
CA SER A 39 -10.07 -0.63 -11.16
C SER A 39 -10.42 -2.02 -10.63
N MET A 40 -11.67 -2.46 -10.75
CA MET A 40 -12.10 -3.80 -10.36
C MET A 40 -11.36 -4.90 -11.13
N VAL A 41 -11.20 -4.73 -12.45
CA VAL A 41 -10.44 -5.67 -13.29
C VAL A 41 -8.96 -5.68 -12.90
N LEU A 42 -8.35 -4.51 -12.68
CA LEU A 42 -6.95 -4.41 -12.27
C LEU A 42 -6.70 -5.06 -10.91
N ILE A 43 -7.59 -4.86 -9.94
CA ILE A 43 -7.52 -5.52 -8.62
C ILE A 43 -7.62 -7.04 -8.78
N PHE A 44 -8.54 -7.53 -9.62
CA PHE A 44 -8.70 -8.96 -9.85
C PHE A 44 -7.47 -9.59 -10.49
N ILE A 45 -6.92 -8.97 -11.54
CA ILE A 45 -5.69 -9.40 -12.22
C ILE A 45 -4.51 -9.37 -11.25
N SER A 46 -4.36 -8.28 -10.49
CA SER A 46 -3.31 -8.14 -9.47
C SER A 46 -3.42 -9.25 -8.43
N GLY A 47 -4.63 -9.61 -7.99
CA GLY A 47 -4.85 -10.71 -7.06
C GLY A 47 -4.41 -12.07 -7.59
N ILE A 48 -4.66 -12.35 -8.88
CA ILE A 48 -4.18 -13.58 -9.55
C ILE A 48 -2.66 -13.57 -9.62
N LEU A 49 -2.05 -12.46 -10.06
CA LEU A 49 -0.59 -12.31 -10.13
C LEU A 49 0.05 -12.50 -8.76
N THR A 50 -0.49 -11.88 -7.72
CA THR A 50 -0.01 -12.05 -6.33
C THR A 50 -0.10 -13.53 -5.93
N ARG A 51 -1.22 -14.20 -6.17
CA ARG A 51 -1.34 -15.63 -5.81
C ARG A 51 -0.30 -16.48 -6.52
N LEU A 52 -0.08 -16.24 -7.82
CA LEU A 52 0.93 -16.94 -8.60
C LEU A 52 2.34 -16.66 -8.08
N ALA A 53 2.66 -15.40 -7.78
CA ALA A 53 3.94 -15.02 -7.20
C ALA A 53 4.16 -15.71 -5.84
N CYS A 54 3.16 -15.69 -4.94
CA CYS A 54 3.24 -16.35 -3.63
C CYS A 54 3.52 -17.84 -3.80
N TYR A 55 2.82 -18.49 -4.72
CA TYR A 55 2.99 -19.91 -5.00
C TYR A 55 4.39 -20.23 -5.52
N LEU A 56 4.88 -19.46 -6.49
CA LEU A 56 6.23 -19.64 -7.06
C LEU A 56 7.31 -19.38 -6.01
N LEU A 57 7.16 -18.34 -5.21
CA LEU A 57 8.09 -18.02 -4.13
C LEU A 57 8.12 -19.12 -3.07
N LEU A 58 6.96 -19.58 -2.61
CA LEU A 58 6.86 -20.64 -1.61
C LEU A 58 7.48 -21.95 -2.14
N LYS A 59 7.15 -22.32 -3.38
CA LYS A 59 7.71 -23.51 -4.03
C LYS A 59 9.24 -23.42 -4.14
N SER A 60 9.76 -22.26 -4.51
CA SER A 60 11.20 -22.04 -4.66
C SER A 60 11.93 -22.02 -3.31
N ALA A 61 11.33 -21.42 -2.27
CA ALA A 61 11.85 -21.43 -0.90
C ALA A 61 11.94 -22.85 -0.33
N ILE A 62 10.92 -23.68 -0.57
CA ILE A 62 10.91 -25.09 -0.17
C ILE A 62 12.00 -25.87 -0.91
N MET A 63 12.14 -25.67 -2.23
CA MET A 63 13.13 -26.37 -3.05
C MET A 63 14.58 -26.03 -2.65
N ALA A 64 14.87 -24.77 -2.31
CA ALA A 64 16.23 -24.33 -1.98
C ALA A 64 16.60 -24.44 -0.51
N ARG A 65 15.67 -24.73 0.41
CA ARG A 65 15.89 -24.73 1.88
C ARG A 65 16.58 -23.47 2.41
N ARG A 66 16.39 -22.32 1.76
CA ARG A 66 16.95 -21.02 2.15
C ARG A 66 15.82 -20.00 2.29
N ARG A 67 15.94 -19.12 3.28
CA ARG A 67 14.93 -18.09 3.59
C ARG A 67 15.11 -16.78 2.83
N ASN A 68 16.23 -16.58 2.12
CA ASN A 68 16.54 -15.32 1.44
C ASN A 68 16.44 -15.48 -0.09
N PHE A 69 15.64 -14.60 -0.73
CA PHE A 69 15.36 -14.60 -2.17
C PHE A 69 16.62 -14.44 -3.04
N GLU A 70 17.53 -13.56 -2.62
CA GLU A 70 18.79 -13.28 -3.32
C GLU A 70 19.67 -14.54 -3.43
N PHE A 71 19.70 -15.34 -2.36
CA PHE A 71 20.52 -16.56 -2.30
C PHE A 71 19.91 -17.71 -3.10
N LEU A 72 18.58 -17.74 -3.22
CA LEU A 72 17.84 -18.65 -4.09
C LEU A 72 18.08 -18.33 -5.57
N ALA A 73 18.07 -17.04 -5.94
CA ALA A 73 18.40 -16.59 -7.29
C ALA A 73 19.87 -16.86 -7.64
N PHE A 74 20.78 -16.68 -6.67
CA PHE A 74 22.19 -17.05 -6.83
C PHE A 74 22.38 -18.53 -7.16
N HIS A 75 21.64 -19.42 -6.50
CA HIS A 75 21.79 -20.86 -6.71
C HIS A 75 21.16 -21.35 -8.03
N THR A 76 20.15 -20.65 -8.55
CA THR A 76 19.43 -21.05 -9.77
C THR A 76 19.98 -20.41 -11.04
N PHE A 77 20.46 -19.17 -10.95
CA PHE A 77 20.90 -18.35 -12.10
C PHE A 77 22.32 -17.78 -11.93
N GLY A 78 23.02 -18.09 -10.83
CA GLY A 78 24.36 -17.58 -10.55
C GLY A 78 24.37 -16.12 -10.07
N SER A 79 25.56 -15.51 -10.10
CA SER A 79 25.78 -14.13 -9.63
C SER A 79 24.91 -13.09 -10.36
N THR A 80 24.69 -13.26 -11.66
CA THR A 80 23.89 -12.35 -12.48
C THR A 80 22.41 -12.38 -12.09
N GLY A 81 21.85 -13.56 -11.80
CA GLY A 81 20.47 -13.68 -11.33
C GLY A 81 20.25 -13.10 -9.94
N LYS A 82 21.23 -13.27 -9.04
CA LYS A 82 21.23 -12.61 -7.74
C LYS A 82 21.14 -11.08 -7.89
N LEU A 83 22.02 -10.50 -8.68
CA LEU A 83 22.10 -9.05 -8.86
C LEU A 83 20.84 -8.49 -9.54
N ALA A 84 20.27 -9.21 -10.51
CA ALA A 84 19.01 -8.80 -11.15
C ALA A 84 17.84 -8.74 -10.15
N VAL A 85 17.75 -9.72 -9.24
CA VAL A 85 16.71 -9.75 -8.19
C VAL A 85 16.94 -8.64 -7.17
N GLU A 86 18.18 -8.44 -6.69
CA GLU A 86 18.53 -7.35 -5.77
C GLU A 86 18.15 -5.98 -6.38
N MET A 87 18.54 -5.72 -7.63
CA MET A 87 18.22 -4.47 -8.31
C MET A 87 16.71 -4.28 -8.53
N SER A 88 15.98 -5.35 -8.81
CA SER A 88 14.52 -5.30 -8.96
C SER A 88 13.82 -4.96 -7.65
N VAL A 89 14.28 -5.54 -6.53
CA VAL A 89 13.78 -5.25 -5.18
C VAL A 89 14.08 -3.81 -4.81
N ILE A 90 15.30 -3.32 -5.02
CA ILE A 90 15.65 -1.91 -4.76
C ILE A 90 14.77 -0.97 -5.58
N GLY A 91 14.61 -1.22 -6.89
CA GLY A 91 13.75 -0.42 -7.75
C GLY A 91 12.28 -0.41 -7.29
N PHE A 92 11.77 -1.56 -6.86
CA PHE A 92 10.43 -1.68 -6.28
C PHE A 92 10.29 -0.85 -5.00
N LEU A 93 11.23 -0.96 -4.05
CA LEU A 93 11.20 -0.16 -2.81
C LEU A 93 11.23 1.34 -3.10
N ILE A 94 12.08 1.80 -4.02
CA ILE A 94 12.12 3.22 -4.42
C ILE A 94 10.77 3.66 -4.98
N GLY A 95 10.17 2.87 -5.87
CA GLY A 95 8.85 3.16 -6.45
C GLY A 95 7.76 3.27 -5.38
N VAL A 96 7.76 2.36 -4.42
CA VAL A 96 6.86 2.37 -3.25
C VAL A 96 7.04 3.64 -2.42
N CYS A 97 8.28 4.04 -2.14
CA CYS A 97 8.56 5.28 -1.41
C CYS A 97 8.04 6.51 -2.16
N ILE A 98 8.25 6.60 -3.48
CA ILE A 98 7.73 7.71 -4.29
C ILE A 98 6.21 7.75 -4.25
N ALA A 99 5.55 6.60 -4.43
CA ALA A 99 4.09 6.51 -4.36
C ALA A 99 3.56 6.98 -2.99
N PHE A 100 4.24 6.62 -1.90
CA PHE A 100 3.89 7.08 -0.55
C PHE A 100 3.94 8.60 -0.43
N PHE A 101 5.02 9.24 -0.92
CA PHE A 101 5.13 10.70 -0.90
C PHE A 101 4.09 11.39 -1.78
N VAL A 102 3.73 10.81 -2.93
CA VAL A 102 2.67 11.35 -3.80
C VAL A 102 1.32 11.30 -3.09
N VAL A 103 0.97 10.16 -2.48
CA VAL A 103 -0.29 9.98 -1.74
C VAL A 103 -0.38 10.95 -0.57
N ILE A 104 0.69 11.10 0.22
CA ILE A 104 0.76 12.11 1.30
C ILE A 104 0.66 13.52 0.73
N GLY A 105 1.25 13.79 -0.44
CA GLY A 105 1.17 15.10 -1.08
C GLY A 105 -0.22 15.45 -1.58
N ASP A 106 -1.02 14.45 -1.93
CA ASP A 106 -2.38 14.64 -2.42
C ASP A 106 -3.41 14.72 -1.28
N LEU A 107 -3.18 14.00 -0.18
CA LEU A 107 -4.06 13.98 1.00
C LEU A 107 -3.67 15.03 2.05
N GLY A 108 -2.38 15.34 2.17
CA GLY A 108 -1.82 16.19 3.23
C GLY A 108 -2.31 17.63 3.18
N PRO A 109 -2.23 18.36 2.04
CA PRO A 109 -2.66 19.75 1.97
C PRO A 109 -4.15 19.97 2.25
N PRO A 110 -5.09 19.17 1.71
CA PRO A 110 -6.51 19.27 2.06
C PRO A 110 -6.76 19.10 3.56
N LEU A 111 -6.15 18.11 4.20
CA LEU A 111 -6.28 17.88 5.64
C LEU A 111 -5.65 19.02 6.44
N ALA A 112 -4.45 19.48 6.07
CA ALA A 112 -3.77 20.57 6.74
C ALA A 112 -4.53 21.90 6.60
N ALA A 113 -5.15 22.16 5.46
CA ALA A 113 -5.97 23.36 5.24
C ALA A 113 -7.23 23.37 6.13
N GLU A 114 -7.87 22.20 6.32
CA GLU A 114 -9.04 22.05 7.20
C GLU A 114 -8.66 22.23 8.68
N PHE A 115 -7.51 21.70 9.11
CA PHE A 115 -7.05 21.85 10.50
C PHE A 115 -6.46 23.24 10.82
N LEU A 116 -5.80 23.89 9.86
CA LEU A 116 -5.10 25.16 10.09
C LEU A 116 -5.91 26.39 9.65
N THR A 117 -7.02 26.23 8.93
CA THR A 117 -7.85 27.34 8.43
C THR A 117 -7.06 28.40 7.63
N ILE A 118 -6.07 27.96 6.83
CA ILE A 118 -5.19 28.81 6.02
C ILE A 118 -5.35 28.45 4.53
N GLU A 119 -5.27 29.46 3.64
CA GLU A 119 -5.35 29.28 2.18
C GLU A 119 -4.33 28.25 1.65
N ASN A 120 -4.79 27.40 0.72
CA ASN A 120 -4.01 26.36 0.05
C ASN A 120 -2.87 26.95 -0.81
N SER A 121 -1.71 27.18 -0.21
CA SER A 121 -0.49 27.60 -0.92
C SER A 121 0.38 26.38 -1.30
N PRO A 122 1.03 26.36 -2.48
CA PRO A 122 1.98 25.30 -2.86
C PRO A 122 3.15 25.14 -1.88
N ASN A 123 3.50 26.19 -1.11
CA ASN A 123 4.50 26.14 -0.06
C ASN A 123 4.07 25.29 1.15
N LEU A 124 2.76 25.18 1.41
CA LEU A 124 2.21 24.34 2.48
C LEU A 124 2.41 22.85 2.16
N ARG A 125 2.20 22.44 0.89
CA ARG A 125 2.42 21.07 0.42
C ARG A 125 3.87 20.64 0.62
N ALA A 126 4.83 21.49 0.26
CA ALA A 126 6.25 21.23 0.44
C ALA A 126 6.65 21.13 1.93
N ASN A 127 6.16 22.05 2.76
CA ASN A 127 6.45 22.04 4.20
C ASN A 127 5.82 20.83 4.92
N VAL A 128 4.60 20.43 4.57
CA VAL A 128 3.94 19.23 5.13
C VAL A 128 4.69 17.97 4.70
N LEU A 129 5.08 17.84 3.43
CA LEU A 129 5.88 16.71 2.97
C LEU A 129 7.23 16.62 3.69
N MET A 130 7.90 17.76 3.84
CA MET A 130 9.20 17.84 4.50
C MET A 130 9.09 17.50 6.00
N LEU A 131 8.06 18.01 6.68
CA LEU A 131 7.82 17.73 8.09
C LEU A 131 7.47 16.25 8.32
N VAL A 132 6.56 15.69 7.53
CA VAL A 132 6.17 14.28 7.65
C VAL A 132 7.34 13.35 7.31
N GLY A 133 8.10 13.67 6.25
CA GLY A 133 9.29 12.92 5.87
C GLY A 133 10.37 12.93 6.96
N LEU A 134 10.68 14.10 7.51
CA LEU A 134 11.78 14.28 8.46
C LEU A 134 11.41 13.87 9.89
N CYS A 135 10.19 14.19 10.34
CA CYS A 135 9.77 13.95 11.72
C CYS A 135 9.04 12.62 11.93
N VAL A 136 8.54 11.97 10.86
CA VAL A 136 7.82 10.68 10.98
C VAL A 136 8.53 9.59 10.20
N ALA A 137 8.71 9.74 8.88
CA ALA A 137 9.27 8.65 8.06
C ALA A 137 10.73 8.31 8.43
N LEU A 138 11.56 9.33 8.67
CA LEU A 138 12.96 9.16 9.01
C LEU A 138 13.21 8.51 10.38
N PRO A 139 12.56 8.93 11.49
CA PRO A 139 12.72 8.23 12.78
C PRO A 139 12.10 6.84 12.77
N LEU A 140 10.99 6.61 12.04
CA LEU A 140 10.44 5.27 11.87
C LEU A 140 11.41 4.36 11.09
N GLY A 141 12.08 4.87 10.05
CA GLY A 141 13.09 4.14 9.28
C GLY A 141 14.37 3.83 10.08
N MET A 142 14.68 4.63 11.10
CA MET A 142 15.82 4.42 12.00
C MET A 142 15.48 3.54 13.21
N LEU A 143 14.23 3.10 13.36
CA LEU A 143 13.80 2.34 14.52
C LEU A 143 14.35 0.89 14.45
N ARG A 144 15.34 0.61 15.30
CA ARG A 144 16.08 -0.67 15.32
C ARG A 144 15.29 -1.84 15.93
N LYS A 145 14.15 -1.58 16.58
CA LYS A 145 13.32 -2.60 17.24
C LYS A 145 11.96 -2.69 16.56
N ILE A 146 11.66 -3.89 16.05
CA ILE A 146 10.44 -4.19 15.30
C ILE A 146 9.23 -4.34 16.24
N ASP A 147 9.46 -4.58 17.54
CA ASP A 147 8.39 -4.81 18.53
C ASP A 147 7.44 -3.61 18.70
N SER A 148 7.92 -2.38 18.48
CA SER A 148 7.08 -1.17 18.52
C SER A 148 6.12 -1.07 17.33
N LEU A 149 6.40 -1.75 16.22
CA LEU A 149 5.53 -1.76 15.04
C LEU A 149 4.24 -2.55 15.30
N THR A 150 4.26 -3.54 16.19
CA THR A 150 3.05 -4.31 16.53
C THR A 150 2.02 -3.44 17.24
N SER A 151 2.42 -2.52 18.11
CA SER A 151 1.48 -1.58 18.75
C SER A 151 0.94 -0.55 17.74
N LEU A 152 1.80 -0.03 16.86
CA LEU A 152 1.41 0.84 15.74
C LEU A 152 0.46 0.15 14.75
N SER A 153 0.59 -1.17 14.56
CA SER A 153 -0.28 -1.96 13.69
C SER A 153 -1.73 -1.96 14.20
N ALA A 154 -1.94 -2.08 15.52
CA ALA A 154 -3.28 -2.02 16.11
C ALA A 154 -3.90 -0.62 15.98
N LEU A 155 -3.10 0.44 16.19
CA LEU A 155 -3.55 1.82 16.06
C LEU A 155 -3.92 2.17 14.60
N SER A 156 -3.14 1.71 13.63
CA SER A 156 -3.42 1.91 12.20
C SER A 156 -4.72 1.22 11.77
N ILE A 157 -5.00 -0.01 12.24
CA ILE A 157 -6.28 -0.69 12.00
C ILE A 157 -7.45 0.14 12.54
N ALA A 158 -7.34 0.68 13.75
CA ALA A 158 -8.38 1.53 14.32
C ALA A 158 -8.59 2.81 13.49
N PHE A 159 -7.50 3.44 13.03
CA PHE A 159 -7.57 4.60 12.14
C PHE A 159 -8.23 4.27 10.79
N TYR A 160 -7.88 3.14 10.17
CA TYR A 160 -8.50 2.68 8.92
C TYR A 160 -10.01 2.41 9.10
N LEU A 161 -10.40 1.78 10.22
CA LEU A 161 -11.82 1.58 10.54
C LEU A 161 -12.56 2.91 10.66
N CYS A 162 -12.00 3.89 11.38
CA CYS A 162 -12.59 5.23 11.48
C CYS A 162 -12.70 5.92 10.11
N LEU A 163 -11.67 5.81 9.26
CA LEU A 163 -11.69 6.36 7.91
C LEU A 163 -12.78 5.73 7.05
N ILE A 164 -12.89 4.40 7.07
CA ILE A 164 -13.93 3.67 6.35
C ILE A 164 -15.31 4.14 6.83
N LEU A 165 -15.54 4.19 8.14
CA LEU A 165 -16.81 4.67 8.70
C LEU A 165 -17.13 6.10 8.28
N LYS A 166 -16.14 7.00 8.25
CA LYS A 166 -16.31 8.37 7.76
C LYS A 166 -16.70 8.41 6.28
N ILE A 167 -16.00 7.65 5.44
CA ILE A 167 -16.32 7.56 4.01
C ILE A 167 -17.74 7.02 3.81
N PHE A 168 -18.15 5.98 4.55
CA PHE A 168 -19.51 5.46 4.50
C PHE A 168 -20.55 6.49 4.96
N ALA A 169 -20.29 7.20 6.06
CA ALA A 169 -21.19 8.23 6.56
C ALA A 169 -21.39 9.38 5.56
N GLU A 170 -20.33 9.77 4.85
CA GLU A 170 -20.38 10.79 3.78
C GLU A 170 -21.08 10.27 2.51
N ALA A 171 -20.85 8.99 2.17
CA ALA A 171 -21.39 8.37 0.96
C ALA A 171 -22.90 8.06 1.06
N VAL A 172 -23.40 7.65 2.22
CA VAL A 172 -24.82 7.29 2.44
C VAL A 172 -25.82 8.38 2.01
N PRO A 173 -25.70 9.67 2.43
CA PRO A 173 -26.62 10.71 1.99
C PRO A 173 -26.51 10.99 0.49
N ASN A 174 -25.31 10.93 -0.09
CA ASN A 174 -25.09 11.11 -1.53
C ASN A 174 -25.71 9.96 -2.36
N LEU A 175 -25.64 8.72 -1.88
CA LEU A 175 -26.33 7.59 -2.51
C LEU A 175 -27.85 7.73 -2.40
N ALA A 176 -28.36 8.23 -1.28
CA ALA A 176 -29.80 8.43 -1.07
C ALA A 176 -30.41 9.49 -2.01
N LEU A 177 -29.61 10.47 -2.44
CA LEU A 177 -30.02 11.51 -3.40
C LEU A 177 -30.04 11.00 -4.87
N ASN A 178 -29.54 9.79 -5.13
CA ASN A 178 -29.60 9.09 -6.42
C ASN A 178 -28.97 9.81 -7.64
N GLU A 179 -28.21 10.90 -7.43
CA GLU A 179 -27.55 11.68 -8.50
C GLU A 179 -26.18 11.12 -8.93
N TRP A 180 -25.71 10.05 -8.29
CA TRP A 180 -24.36 9.50 -8.47
C TRP A 180 -24.05 8.98 -9.88
N TRP A 181 -25.06 8.57 -10.65
CA TRP A 181 -24.87 7.94 -11.96
C TRP A 181 -24.17 8.84 -13.00
N HIS A 182 -24.34 10.17 -12.90
CA HIS A 182 -23.79 11.12 -13.87
C HIS A 182 -22.34 11.53 -13.58
N GLU A 183 -21.87 11.40 -12.33
CA GLU A 183 -20.50 11.76 -11.95
C GLU A 183 -19.54 10.56 -11.94
N VAL A 184 -20.07 9.34 -12.05
CA VAL A 184 -19.23 8.13 -12.02
C VAL A 184 -18.52 7.93 -13.35
N ASN A 185 -17.19 8.02 -13.28
CA ASN A 185 -16.32 7.63 -14.37
C ASN A 185 -16.18 6.09 -14.40
N TRP A 186 -16.71 5.46 -15.46
CA TRP A 186 -16.74 4.00 -15.57
C TRP A 186 -15.43 3.42 -16.10
N TRP A 187 -14.76 4.14 -16.99
CA TRP A 187 -13.56 3.67 -17.69
C TRP A 187 -12.67 4.84 -18.14
N GLN A 188 -11.45 4.89 -17.61
CA GLN A 188 -10.43 5.85 -18.06
C GLN A 188 -9.05 5.20 -18.12
N SER A 189 -8.53 5.02 -19.34
CA SER A 189 -7.25 4.33 -19.59
C SER A 189 -6.01 5.13 -19.21
N ASP A 190 -6.12 6.46 -19.16
CA ASP A 190 -4.97 7.34 -18.85
C ASP A 190 -4.44 7.12 -17.42
N GLY A 191 -5.29 6.62 -16.52
CA GLY A 191 -4.94 6.33 -15.13
C GLY A 191 -4.24 4.99 -14.88
N ILE A 192 -4.13 4.11 -15.88
CA ILE A 192 -3.68 2.72 -15.66
C ILE A 192 -2.24 2.68 -15.15
N LEU A 193 -1.31 3.36 -15.83
CA LEU A 193 0.13 3.27 -15.53
C LEU A 193 0.47 3.76 -14.11
N PRO A 194 -0.11 4.87 -13.61
CA PRO A 194 0.09 5.29 -12.22
C PRO A 194 -0.58 4.39 -11.18
N CYS A 195 -1.74 3.79 -11.49
CA CYS A 195 -2.53 3.03 -10.50
C CYS A 195 -2.11 1.56 -10.39
N LEU A 196 -1.56 0.97 -11.46
CA LEU A 196 -1.10 -0.42 -11.49
C LEU A 196 -0.09 -0.75 -10.37
N PRO A 197 0.99 0.02 -10.14
CA PRO A 197 1.90 -0.25 -9.03
C PRO A 197 1.23 -0.13 -7.66
N ILE A 198 0.25 0.78 -7.52
CA ILE A 198 -0.52 0.94 -6.26
C ILE A 198 -1.37 -0.31 -6.02
N PHE A 199 -2.13 -0.79 -7.02
CA PHE A 199 -2.92 -2.02 -6.90
C PHE A 199 -2.06 -3.27 -6.73
N SER A 200 -0.88 -3.32 -7.34
CA SER A 200 0.09 -4.39 -7.16
C SER A 200 0.64 -4.39 -5.73
N MET A 201 1.03 -3.22 -5.22
CA MET A 201 1.54 -3.08 -3.86
C MET A 201 0.45 -3.37 -2.81
N ALA A 202 -0.79 -2.94 -3.06
CA ALA A 202 -1.96 -3.20 -2.23
C ALA A 202 -2.25 -4.68 -2.02
N LEU A 203 -1.70 -5.55 -2.85
CA LEU A 203 -1.86 -6.99 -2.77
C LEU A 203 -0.52 -7.70 -2.57
N SER A 204 0.60 -6.98 -2.51
CA SER A 204 1.93 -7.56 -2.34
C SER A 204 2.26 -7.68 -0.85
N CYS A 205 2.37 -8.92 -0.38
CA CYS A 205 2.73 -9.27 1.00
C CYS A 205 3.99 -10.14 1.09
N GLN A 206 4.74 -10.27 0.00
CA GLN A 206 5.70 -11.36 -0.22
C GLN A 206 7.17 -10.97 -0.04
N THR A 207 7.45 -9.75 0.41
CA THR A 207 8.81 -9.25 0.67
C THR A 207 9.28 -9.65 2.06
#